data_AF-A0A4Y9NSN6-F1
#
_entry.id   AF-A0A4Y9NSN6-F1
#
_cell.length_a   1.000
_cell.length_b   1.000
_cell.length_c   1.000
_cell.angle_alpha   90.00
_cell.angle_beta   90.00
_cell.angle_gamma   90.00
#
_symmetry.space_group_name_H-M   'P 1'
#
loop_
_entity.id
_entity.type
_entity.pdbx_description
1 polymer ?
#
loop_
_entity_poly.entity_id
_entity_poly.type
_entity_poly.pdbx_seq_one_letter_code
_entity_poly.pdbx_strand_id
1 'polypeptide(L)'
;MTAAVRRTVQSSELSRNSAAVFAAADEGPVNITRRDGDDLVLAKSEDVERERRAFAVAANLVAASLSQTGQSLGERLRQQFPWVEFLRAGDREKFGTEIVDVARACAAVGQFGPLLVVFEAWHSTAVALAAGYTPDEELDWLDEPSPVSDPRQGD
;
A
#
# COMPACT_ATOMS: atom_id res chain seq x y z
N MET A 1 -14.26 1.30 -9.85
CA MET A 1 -14.33 0.07 -9.02
C MET A 1 -14.48 -1.12 -9.96
N THR A 2 -13.37 -1.68 -10.43
CA THR A 2 -13.37 -2.97 -11.14
C THR A 2 -13.34 -4.05 -10.07
N ALA A 3 -14.51 -4.59 -9.73
CA ALA A 3 -14.54 -5.89 -9.06
C ALA A 3 -13.79 -6.87 -9.97
N ALA A 4 -12.83 -7.63 -9.42
CA ALA A 4 -12.09 -8.62 -10.19
C ALA A 4 -13.09 -9.64 -10.76
N VAL A 5 -13.38 -9.52 -12.06
CA VAL A 5 -14.20 -10.49 -12.79
C VAL A 5 -13.35 -11.74 -12.93
N ARG A 6 -13.48 -12.64 -11.96
CA ARG A 6 -12.84 -13.96 -12.01
C ARG A 6 -13.45 -14.74 -13.17
N ARG A 7 -12.66 -14.97 -14.21
CA ARG A 7 -13.04 -15.83 -15.34
C ARG A 7 -12.62 -17.26 -15.02
N THR A 8 -13.44 -18.24 -15.39
CA THR A 8 -13.13 -19.66 -15.20
C THR A 8 -12.97 -20.33 -16.56
N VAL A 9 -11.86 -21.04 -16.77
CA VAL A 9 -11.57 -21.80 -18.00
C VAL A 9 -11.01 -23.18 -17.66
N GLN A 10 -11.13 -24.14 -18.59
CA GLN A 10 -10.51 -25.46 -18.42
C GLN A 10 -9.01 -25.43 -18.75
N SER A 11 -8.24 -26.35 -18.17
CA SER A 11 -6.81 -26.50 -18.49
C SER A 11 -6.55 -26.78 -19.98
N SER A 12 -7.47 -27.46 -20.67
CA SER A 12 -7.44 -27.70 -22.10
C SER A 12 -7.52 -26.40 -22.91
N GLU A 13 -8.31 -25.43 -22.47
CA GLU A 13 -8.41 -24.10 -23.09
C GLU A 13 -7.14 -23.27 -22.89
N LEU A 14 -6.53 -23.33 -21.69
CA LEU A 14 -5.22 -22.71 -21.45
C LEU A 14 -4.15 -23.26 -22.39
N SER A 15 -4.20 -24.55 -22.72
CA SER A 15 -3.27 -25.16 -23.67
C SER A 15 -3.57 -24.82 -25.13
N ARG A 16 -4.86 -24.79 -25.52
CA ARG A 16 -5.27 -24.61 -26.93
C ARG A 16 -5.36 -23.15 -27.36
N ASN A 17 -5.69 -22.25 -26.44
CA ASN A 17 -5.92 -20.83 -26.70
C ASN A 17 -5.23 -19.94 -25.66
N SER A 18 -3.94 -20.22 -25.41
CA SER A 18 -3.14 -19.57 -24.36
C SER A 18 -3.11 -18.03 -24.48
N ALA A 19 -3.03 -17.49 -25.69
CA ALA A 19 -3.00 -16.05 -25.93
C ALA A 19 -4.26 -15.34 -25.40
N ALA A 20 -5.45 -15.90 -25.64
CA ALA A 20 -6.70 -15.35 -25.12
C ALA A 20 -6.77 -15.46 -23.59
N VAL A 21 -6.26 -16.56 -23.01
CA VAL A 21 -6.24 -16.75 -21.55
C VAL A 21 -5.24 -15.81 -20.88
N PHE A 22 -4.09 -15.54 -21.49
CA PHE A 22 -3.14 -14.53 -20.99
C PHE A 22 -3.71 -13.11 -21.08
N ALA A 23 -4.33 -12.74 -22.20
CA ALA A 23 -5.02 -11.45 -22.32
C ALA A 23 -6.12 -11.30 -21.27
N ALA A 24 -6.84 -12.38 -20.95
CA ALA A 24 -7.80 -12.37 -19.86
C ALA A 24 -7.14 -12.21 -18.49
N ALA A 25 -5.99 -12.83 -18.26
CA ALA A 25 -5.18 -12.66 -17.04
C ALA A 25 -4.63 -11.24 -16.88
N ASP A 26 -4.44 -10.51 -17.98
CA ASP A 26 -4.03 -9.11 -17.94
C ASP A 26 -5.10 -8.18 -17.36
N GLU A 27 -6.37 -8.56 -17.47
CA GLU A 27 -7.52 -7.85 -16.94
C GLU A 27 -7.88 -8.28 -15.50
N GLY A 28 -7.47 -9.48 -15.08
CA GLY A 28 -7.70 -9.99 -13.74
C GLY A 28 -7.46 -11.50 -13.61
N PRO A 29 -7.48 -12.05 -12.39
CA PRO A 29 -7.18 -13.47 -12.15
C PRO A 29 -8.15 -14.40 -12.88
N VAL A 30 -7.59 -15.45 -13.49
CA VAL A 30 -8.34 -16.49 -14.22
C VAL A 30 -8.22 -17.82 -13.46
N ASN A 31 -9.35 -18.40 -13.08
CA ASN A 31 -9.42 -19.74 -12.50
C ASN A 31 -9.28 -20.79 -13.60
N ILE A 32 -8.33 -21.71 -13.42
CA ILE A 32 -8.03 -22.82 -14.32
C ILE A 32 -8.52 -24.11 -13.68
N THR A 33 -9.64 -24.65 -14.16
CA THR A 33 -10.18 -25.92 -13.65
C THR A 33 -9.41 -27.11 -14.22
N ARG A 34 -9.15 -28.11 -13.38
CA ARG A 34 -8.40 -29.31 -13.75
C ARG A 34 -9.26 -30.56 -13.54
N ARG A 35 -9.10 -31.52 -14.45
CA ARG A 35 -9.85 -32.79 -14.39
C ARG A 35 -9.40 -33.67 -13.21
N ASP A 36 -8.09 -33.68 -12.96
CA ASP A 36 -7.43 -34.61 -12.04
C ASP A 36 -6.62 -33.87 -10.96
N GLY A 37 -7.17 -32.79 -10.41
CA GLY A 37 -6.54 -32.06 -9.31
C GLY A 37 -7.24 -30.75 -8.98
N ASP A 38 -6.70 -30.03 -8.01
CA ASP A 38 -7.26 -28.75 -7.57
C ASP A 38 -7.17 -27.68 -8.66
N ASP A 39 -8.16 -26.79 -8.64
CA ASP A 39 -8.19 -25.59 -9.47
C ASP A 39 -6.97 -24.71 -9.18
N LEU A 40 -6.41 -24.15 -10.26
CA LEU A 40 -5.30 -23.20 -10.16
C LEU A 40 -5.78 -21.80 -10.52
N VAL A 41 -5.01 -20.78 -10.15
CA VAL A 41 -5.27 -19.40 -10.58
C VAL A 41 -4.08 -18.92 -11.40
N LEU A 42 -4.36 -18.45 -12.61
CA LEU A 42 -3.43 -17.66 -13.40
C LEU A 42 -3.67 -16.19 -13.06
N ALA A 43 -2.66 -15.56 -12.47
CA ALA A 43 -2.68 -14.15 -12.11
C ALA A 43 -1.32 -13.53 -12.43
N LYS A 44 -1.28 -12.21 -12.57
CA LYS A 44 0.00 -11.50 -12.70
C LYS A 44 0.82 -11.72 -11.44
N SER A 45 2.11 -11.97 -11.62
CA SER A 45 3.03 -12.14 -10.50
C SER A 45 3.06 -10.91 -9.59
N GLU A 46 2.96 -9.71 -10.16
CA GLU A 46 2.91 -8.46 -9.39
C GLU A 46 1.70 -8.36 -8.45
N ASP A 47 0.54 -8.90 -8.84
CA ASP A 47 -0.68 -8.85 -8.04
C ASP A 47 -0.58 -9.80 -6.85
N VAL A 48 -0.03 -10.99 -7.08
CA VAL A 48 0.26 -11.96 -6.01
C VAL A 48 1.25 -11.38 -4.99
N GLU A 49 2.32 -10.75 -5.47
CA GLU A 49 3.30 -10.09 -4.59
C GLU A 49 2.71 -8.88 -3.86
N ARG A 50 1.83 -8.12 -4.52
CA ARG A 50 1.11 -7.01 -3.89
C ARG A 50 0.22 -7.50 -2.76
N GLU A 51 -0.54 -8.58 -2.96
CA GLU A 51 -1.38 -9.17 -1.92
C GLU A 51 -0.56 -9.69 -0.74
N ARG A 52 0.57 -10.37 -1.00
CA ARG A 52 1.51 -10.83 0.04
C ARG A 52 2.04 -9.68 0.88
N ARG A 53 2.45 -8.57 0.26
CA ARG A 53 2.91 -7.37 0.99
C ARG A 53 1.80 -6.78 1.85
N ALA A 54 0.57 -6.72 1.34
CA ALA A 54 -0.56 -6.22 2.12
C ALA A 54 -0.85 -7.08 3.35
N PHE A 55 -0.75 -8.40 3.23
CA PHE A 55 -0.87 -9.30 4.38
C PHE A 55 0.27 -9.15 5.39
N ALA A 56 1.50 -8.91 4.92
CA ALA A 56 2.60 -8.61 5.83
C ALA A 56 2.34 -7.32 6.63
N VAL A 57 1.80 -6.27 6.00
CA VAL A 57 1.38 -5.05 6.70
C VAL A 57 0.29 -5.38 7.73
N ALA A 58 -0.76 -6.09 7.34
CA ALA A 58 -1.86 -6.46 8.24
C ALA A 58 -1.38 -7.30 9.45
N ALA A 59 -0.46 -8.25 9.23
CA ALA A 59 0.12 -9.05 10.31
C ALA A 59 0.89 -8.18 11.32
N ASN A 60 1.66 -7.20 10.84
CA ASN A 60 2.36 -6.25 11.69
C ASN A 60 1.38 -5.32 12.46
N LEU A 61 0.25 -4.94 11.86
CA LEU A 61 -0.81 -4.22 12.58
C LEU A 61 -1.39 -5.05 13.75
N VAL A 62 -1.59 -6.35 13.54
CA VAL A 62 -2.02 -7.27 14.60
C VAL A 62 -0.95 -7.39 15.69
N ALA A 63 0.33 -7.53 15.32
CA ALA A 63 1.43 -7.57 16.29
C ALA A 63 1.48 -6.27 17.13
N ALA A 64 1.36 -5.10 16.48
CA ALA A 64 1.30 -3.81 17.16
C ALA A 64 0.07 -3.66 18.06
N SER A 65 -1.09 -4.22 17.70
CA SER A 65 -2.31 -4.11 18.50
C SER A 65 -2.28 -4.95 19.78
N LEU A 66 -1.52 -6.06 19.77
CA LEU A 66 -1.37 -6.97 20.91
C LEU A 66 -0.27 -6.57 21.89
N SER A 67 0.56 -5.58 21.56
CA SER A 67 1.63 -5.09 22.42
C SER A 67 1.07 -4.35 23.66
N GLN A 68 1.55 -4.72 24.85
CA GLN A 68 1.02 -4.28 26.15
C GLN A 68 1.82 -3.14 26.80
N THR A 69 2.37 -2.23 26.00
CA THR A 69 3.26 -1.17 26.50
C THR A 69 2.55 0.03 27.13
N GLY A 70 1.21 0.07 27.11
CA GLY A 70 0.41 1.22 27.54
C GLY A 70 0.49 2.45 26.61
N GLN A 71 1.28 2.36 25.54
CA GLN A 71 1.44 3.42 24.52
C GLN A 71 0.25 3.40 23.54
N SER A 72 0.07 4.49 22.77
CA SER A 72 -0.87 4.53 21.66
C SER A 72 -0.49 3.55 20.53
N LEU A 73 -1.43 3.28 19.61
CA LEU A 73 -1.11 2.42 18.47
C LEU A 73 -0.04 3.06 17.56
N GLY A 74 -0.10 4.37 17.31
CA GLY A 74 0.90 5.09 16.51
C GLY A 74 2.32 4.89 17.05
N GLU A 75 2.48 4.97 18.36
CA GLU A 75 3.77 4.73 19.01
C GLU A 75 4.21 3.26 18.96
N ARG A 76 3.29 2.31 19.10
CA ARG A 76 3.61 0.87 18.97
C ARG A 76 4.00 0.48 17.54
N LEU A 77 3.48 1.19 16.53
CA LEU A 77 3.84 0.97 15.13
C LEU A 77 5.31 1.30 14.82
N ARG A 78 5.97 2.18 15.59
CA ARG A 78 7.42 2.44 15.45
C ARG A 78 8.27 1.18 15.60
N GLN A 79 7.83 0.24 16.42
CA GLN A 79 8.55 -1.03 16.63
C GLN A 79 8.43 -1.97 15.44
N GLN A 80 7.30 -1.93 14.73
CA GLN A 80 7.04 -2.78 13.56
C GLN A 80 7.54 -2.13 12.27
N PHE A 81 7.51 -0.80 12.22
CA PHE A 81 7.84 0.02 11.06
C PHE A 81 8.80 1.14 11.49
N PRO A 82 10.13 0.89 11.51
CA PRO A 82 11.10 1.85 12.05
C PRO A 82 11.07 3.24 11.39
N TRP A 83 10.66 3.32 10.13
CA TRP A 83 10.52 4.58 9.40
C TRP A 83 9.47 5.53 10.00
N VAL A 84 8.53 5.02 10.80
CA VAL A 84 7.53 5.83 11.52
C VAL A 84 8.18 6.81 12.49
N GLU A 85 9.44 6.57 12.89
CA GLU A 85 10.23 7.51 13.69
C GLU A 85 10.31 8.90 13.06
N PHE A 86 10.40 8.98 11.73
CA PHE A 86 10.53 10.24 11.00
C PHE A 86 9.21 11.02 10.89
N LEU A 87 8.07 10.39 11.22
CA LEU A 87 6.81 11.10 11.32
C LEU A 87 6.76 11.97 12.57
N ARG A 88 6.11 13.13 12.48
CA ARG A 88 5.76 13.95 13.64
C ARG A 88 4.83 13.18 14.58
N ALA A 89 4.82 13.53 15.87
CA ALA A 89 3.98 12.85 16.86
C ALA A 89 2.49 12.81 16.47
N GLY A 90 1.93 13.93 15.97
CA GLY A 90 0.54 13.96 15.50
C GLY A 90 0.28 13.09 14.27
N ASP A 91 1.26 13.00 13.38
CA ASP A 91 1.16 12.21 12.14
C ASP A 91 1.26 10.70 12.42
N ARG A 92 2.00 10.30 13.46
CA ARG A 92 2.04 8.89 13.91
C ARG A 92 0.66 8.40 14.35
N GLU A 93 -0.10 9.22 15.06
CA GLU A 93 -1.46 8.88 15.50
C GLU A 93 -2.45 8.86 14.34
N LYS A 94 -2.33 9.83 13.41
CA LYS A 94 -3.12 9.83 12.17
C LYS A 94 -2.86 8.58 11.35
N PHE A 95 -1.59 8.23 11.12
CA PHE A 95 -1.19 7.00 10.43
C PHE A 95 -1.79 5.76 11.10
N GLY A 96 -1.63 5.64 12.43
CA GLY A 96 -2.15 4.49 13.18
C GLY A 96 -3.67 4.33 13.08
N THR A 97 -4.41 5.44 13.07
CA THR A 97 -5.87 5.42 12.91
C THR A 97 -6.27 5.05 11.48
N GLU A 98 -5.72 5.77 10.49
CA GLU A 98 -6.07 5.60 9.08
C GLU A 98 -5.74 4.20 8.57
N ILE A 99 -4.57 3.66 8.92
CA ILE A 99 -4.15 2.34 8.44
C ILE A 99 -5.05 1.23 8.96
N VAL A 100 -5.60 1.36 10.17
CA VAL A 100 -6.58 0.41 10.74
C VAL A 100 -7.92 0.53 10.04
N ASP A 101 -8.42 1.74 9.83
CA ASP A 101 -9.70 1.97 9.16
C ASP A 101 -9.68 1.44 7.73
N VAL A 102 -8.58 1.70 7.00
CA VAL A 102 -8.38 1.19 5.64
C VAL A 102 -8.23 -0.33 5.64
N ALA A 103 -7.47 -0.92 6.57
CA ALA A 103 -7.36 -2.37 6.67
C ALA A 103 -8.72 -3.05 6.90
N ARG A 104 -9.56 -2.47 7.78
CA ARG A 104 -10.92 -2.97 8.04
C ARG A 104 -11.84 -2.82 6.82
N ALA A 105 -11.78 -1.68 6.13
CA ALA A 105 -12.54 -1.46 4.90
C ALA A 105 -12.11 -2.46 3.80
N CYS A 106 -10.81 -2.65 3.61
CA CYS A 106 -10.23 -3.64 2.68
C CYS A 106 -10.72 -5.06 2.99
N ALA A 107 -10.70 -5.46 4.27
CA ALA A 107 -11.18 -6.77 4.69
C ALA A 107 -12.68 -6.96 4.41
N ALA A 108 -13.50 -5.93 4.61
CA ALA A 108 -14.94 -5.99 4.37
C ALA A 108 -15.29 -6.20 2.87
N VAL A 109 -14.45 -5.74 1.95
CA VAL A 109 -14.67 -5.84 0.50
C VAL A 109 -13.76 -6.86 -0.19
N GLY A 110 -12.85 -7.50 0.54
CA GLY A 110 -11.89 -8.49 0.00
C GLY A 110 -10.88 -7.90 -0.99
N GLN A 111 -10.53 -6.62 -0.84
CA GLN A 111 -9.57 -5.92 -1.73
C GLN A 111 -8.53 -5.17 -0.90
N PHE A 112 -7.30 -5.65 -0.89
CA PHE A 112 -6.21 -5.12 -0.05
C PHE A 112 -5.26 -4.14 -0.77
N GLY A 113 -5.49 -3.87 -2.06
CA GLY A 113 -4.73 -2.86 -2.80
C GLY A 113 -4.66 -1.48 -2.12
N PRO A 114 -5.80 -0.92 -1.65
CA PRO A 114 -5.82 0.38 -0.97
C PRO A 114 -4.97 0.44 0.30
N LEU A 115 -4.84 -0.67 1.04
CA LEU A 115 -4.02 -0.74 2.25
C LEU A 115 -2.55 -0.40 1.95
N LEU A 116 -2.00 -0.94 0.85
CA LEU A 116 -0.64 -0.63 0.45
C LEU A 116 -0.48 0.80 -0.06
N VAL A 117 -1.49 1.35 -0.73
CA VAL A 117 -1.45 2.76 -1.18
C VAL A 117 -1.28 3.69 0.02
N VAL A 118 -2.09 3.49 1.07
CA VAL A 118 -2.03 4.30 2.29
C VAL A 118 -0.70 4.08 3.02
N PHE A 119 -0.26 2.82 3.13
CA PHE A 119 1.03 2.49 3.75
C PHE A 119 2.20 3.20 3.06
N GLU A 120 2.29 3.11 1.72
CA GLU A 120 3.36 3.75 0.94
C GLU A 120 3.27 5.27 0.94
N ALA A 121 2.05 5.84 1.00
CA ALA A 121 1.86 7.28 1.13
C ALA A 121 2.46 7.80 2.44
N TRP A 122 2.17 7.14 3.56
CA TRP A 122 2.76 7.48 4.87
C TRP A 122 4.26 7.27 4.92
N HIS A 123 4.76 6.18 4.32
CA HIS A 123 6.19 5.96 4.17
C HIS A 123 6.87 7.08 3.38
N SER A 124 6.24 7.53 2.28
CA SER A 124 6.73 8.65 1.47
C SER A 124 6.77 9.96 2.27
N THR A 125 5.74 10.23 3.08
CA THR A 125 5.75 11.37 4.03
C THR A 125 6.92 11.28 5.00
N ALA A 126 7.18 10.10 5.59
CA ALA A 126 8.30 9.90 6.49
C ALA A 126 9.66 10.14 5.80
N VAL A 127 9.83 9.65 4.55
CA VAL A 127 11.03 9.89 3.74
C VAL A 127 11.21 11.39 3.45
N ALA A 128 10.14 12.11 3.13
CA ALA A 128 10.20 13.54 2.90
C ALA A 128 10.61 14.32 4.17
N LEU A 129 10.03 13.98 5.31
CA LEU A 129 10.40 14.59 6.60
C LEU A 129 11.85 14.28 7.00
N ALA A 130 12.30 13.04 6.77
CA ALA A 130 13.69 12.66 7.00
C ALA A 130 14.68 13.45 6.12
N ALA A 131 14.27 13.81 4.91
CA ALA A 131 15.05 14.66 3.99
C ALA A 131 14.96 16.17 4.31
N GLY A 132 14.21 16.56 5.35
CA GLY A 132 14.08 17.96 5.78
C GLY A 132 13.02 18.78 5.05
N TYR A 133 12.10 18.14 4.31
CA TYR A 133 11.00 18.85 3.67
C TYR A 133 9.96 19.30 4.70
N THR A 134 9.50 20.54 4.56
CA THR A 134 8.41 21.12 5.34
C THR A 134 7.10 21.02 4.53
N PRO A 135 6.00 20.50 5.11
CA PRO A 135 4.69 20.50 4.47
C PRO A 135 4.23 21.91 4.12
N ASP A 136 3.51 22.05 3.01
CA ASP A 136 2.99 23.33 2.54
C ASP A 136 2.13 24.07 3.57
N GLU A 137 1.42 23.33 4.44
CA GLU A 137 0.59 23.89 5.52
C GLU A 137 1.41 24.60 6.61
N GLU A 138 2.70 24.26 6.73
CA GLU A 138 3.66 24.90 7.64
C GLU A 138 4.50 25.97 6.93
N LEU A 139 4.31 26.16 5.61
CA LEU A 139 4.97 27.23 4.87
C LEU A 139 4.25 28.54 5.12
N ASP A 140 5.00 29.52 5.63
CA ASP A 140 4.54 30.89 5.71
C ASP A 140 4.84 31.60 4.37
N TRP A 141 3.79 32.05 3.69
CA TRP A 141 3.95 32.77 2.44
C TRP A 141 4.36 34.21 2.74
N LEU A 142 5.41 34.69 2.08
CA LEU A 142 5.83 36.07 2.25
C LEU A 142 4.74 37.01 1.72
N ASP A 143 4.31 37.95 2.58
CA ASP A 143 3.33 38.99 2.22
C ASP A 143 3.83 39.92 1.11
N GLU A 144 5.15 40.13 1.04
CA GLU A 144 5.81 40.93 0.01
C GLU A 144 6.87 40.10 -0.75
N PRO A 145 7.00 40.26 -2.08
CA PRO A 145 8.02 39.56 -2.85
C PRO A 145 9.43 39.95 -2.39
N SER A 146 10.17 39.00 -1.84
CA SER A 146 11.58 39.19 -1.49
C SER A 146 12.48 38.85 -2.68
N PRO A 147 13.39 39.76 -3.11
CA PRO A 147 14.34 39.45 -4.16
C PRO A 147 15.30 38.36 -3.69
N VAL A 148 15.33 37.24 -4.42
CA VAL A 148 16.21 36.09 -4.15
C VAL A 148 17.35 36.10 -5.15
N SER A 149 18.58 35.80 -4.69
CA SER A 149 19.75 35.73 -5.56
C SER A 149 19.55 34.73 -6.70
N ASP A 150 19.97 35.10 -7.92
CA ASP A 150 19.89 34.21 -9.08
C ASP A 150 20.78 32.98 -8.84
N PRO A 151 20.22 31.76 -8.80
CA PRO A 151 21.00 30.56 -8.47
C PRO A 151 22.07 30.20 -9.51
N ARG A 152 22.09 30.87 -10.67
CA ARG A 152 23.12 30.73 -11.70
C ARG A 152 24.29 31.70 -11.50
N GLN A 153 24.07 32.75 -10.72
CA GLN A 153 25.09 33.67 -10.28
C GLN A 153 25.49 33.19 -8.88
N GLY A 154 26.31 32.13 -8.82
CA GLY A 154 26.84 31.65 -7.55
C GLY A 154 27.56 32.77 -6.79
N ASP A 155 27.61 32.65 -5.46
CA ASP A 155 28.43 33.52 -4.60
C ASP A 155 29.89 33.62 -5.08
#